data_AF-A0A3C0GBV2-F1
#
_entry.id   AF-A0A3C0GBV2-F1
#
_cell.length_a   1.000
_cell.length_b   1.000
_cell.length_c   1.000
_cell.angle_alpha   90.00
_cell.angle_beta   90.00
_cell.angle_gamma   90.00
#
_symmetry.space_group_name_H-M   'P 1'
#
loop_
_entity.id
_entity.type
_entity.pdbx_description
1 polymer ?
#
loop_
_entity_poly.entity_id
_entity_poly.type
_entity_poly.pdbx_seq_one_letter_code
_entity_poly.pdbx_strand_id
1 'polypeptide(L)'
;MIKVSVMYPNSEGVKFNTEYYKNTHLPMVQKLVGSALKELELDLGVGGRAPGDAAPYVAIAHLKFDDVASFQAAFGPHAATFAADVKNYSNVQGEIQISNLITF
;
A
#
# COMPACT_ATOMS: atom_id res chain seq x y z
N MET A 1 17.54 3.12 3.79
CA MET A 1 16.39 2.35 3.30
C MET A 1 15.13 2.93 3.89
N ILE A 2 14.13 3.13 3.04
CA ILE A 2 12.80 3.62 3.43
C ILE A 2 11.74 2.54 3.21
N LYS A 3 10.62 2.67 3.92
CA LYS A 3 9.38 1.93 3.67
C LYS A 3 8.29 2.95 3.38
N VAL A 4 7.65 2.81 2.21
CA VAL A 4 6.47 3.56 1.81
C VAL A 4 5.25 2.69 2.10
N SER A 5 4.44 3.11 3.06
CA SER A 5 3.21 2.44 3.45
C SER A 5 2.02 3.11 2.78
N VAL A 6 1.17 2.33 2.13
CA VAL A 6 -0.14 2.77 1.63
C VAL A 6 -1.22 2.09 2.48
N MET A 7 -1.90 2.88 3.30
CA MET A 7 -2.81 2.38 4.35
C MET A 7 -4.24 2.80 4.02
N TYR A 8 -5.18 1.86 3.91
CA TYR A 8 -6.56 2.16 3.54
C TYR A 8 -7.43 2.23 4.79
N PRO A 9 -7.88 3.44 5.21
CA PRO A 9 -8.61 3.60 6.46
C PRO A 9 -9.88 2.76 6.47
N ASN A 10 -10.14 2.13 7.60
CA ASN A 10 -11.38 1.41 7.84
C ASN A 10 -12.47 2.39 8.27
N SER A 11 -13.67 2.21 7.72
CA SER A 11 -14.86 2.98 8.08
C SER A 11 -16.11 2.15 7.82
N GLU A 12 -17.24 2.57 8.36
CA GLU A 12 -18.53 1.96 8.02
C GLU A 12 -18.76 2.02 6.49
N GLY A 13 -19.13 0.88 5.89
CA GLY A 13 -19.37 0.78 4.45
C GLY A 13 -18.12 0.77 3.56
N VAL A 14 -16.92 0.64 4.13
CA VAL A 14 -15.70 0.44 3.33
C VAL A 14 -15.82 -0.81 2.47
N LYS A 15 -15.39 -0.70 1.22
CA LYS A 15 -15.26 -1.80 0.27
C LYS A 15 -13.80 -1.94 -0.07
N PHE A 16 -13.27 -3.14 0.09
CA PHE A 16 -11.90 -3.47 -0.31
C PHE A 16 -11.88 -4.88 -0.91
N ASN A 17 -11.59 -4.98 -2.21
CA ASN A 17 -11.46 -6.23 -2.92
C ASN A 17 -10.00 -6.71 -2.83
N THR A 18 -9.73 -7.50 -1.78
CA THR A 18 -8.41 -8.07 -1.52
C THR A 18 -7.88 -8.92 -2.68
N GLU A 19 -8.75 -9.67 -3.36
CA GLU A 19 -8.33 -10.53 -4.46
C GLU A 19 -7.83 -9.71 -5.66
N TYR A 20 -8.57 -8.67 -6.05
CA TYR A 20 -8.12 -7.74 -7.09
C TYR A 20 -6.85 -7.01 -6.68
N TYR A 21 -6.79 -6.53 -5.43
CA TYR A 21 -5.63 -5.80 -4.93
C TYR A 21 -4.35 -6.66 -5.01
N LYS A 22 -4.42 -7.90 -4.50
CA LYS A 22 -3.31 -8.84 -4.48
C LYS A 22 -2.92 -9.36 -5.86
N ASN A 23 -3.89 -9.69 -6.71
CA ASN A 23 -3.62 -10.41 -7.96
C ASN A 23 -3.51 -9.49 -9.20
N THR A 24 -3.94 -8.23 -9.09
CA THR A 24 -3.92 -7.27 -10.20
C THR A 24 -3.15 -5.99 -9.84
N HIS A 25 -3.55 -5.29 -8.79
CA HIS A 25 -2.97 -3.98 -8.47
C HIS A 25 -1.50 -4.08 -8.04
N LEU A 26 -1.21 -4.93 -7.06
CA LEU A 26 0.16 -5.11 -6.55
C LEU A 26 1.14 -5.62 -7.62
N PRO A 27 0.81 -6.63 -8.46
CA PRO A 27 1.65 -7.04 -9.58
C PRO A 27 1.87 -5.93 -10.62
N MET A 28 0.87 -5.10 -10.89
CA MET A 28 1.02 -3.93 -11.77
C MET A 28 2.05 -2.94 -11.19
N VAL A 29 1.97 -2.65 -9.89
CA VAL A 29 2.94 -1.78 -9.20
C VAL A 29 4.35 -2.38 -9.27
N GLN A 30 4.52 -3.67 -8.94
CA GLN A 30 5.81 -4.35 -9.02
C GLN A 30 6.41 -4.28 -10.43
N LYS A 31 5.59 -4.52 -11.46
CA LYS A 31 6.03 -4.51 -12.86
C LYS A 31 6.47 -3.11 -13.30
N LEU A 32 5.71 -2.08 -12.97
CA LEU A 32 5.99 -0.71 -13.42
C LEU A 32 7.15 -0.07 -12.64
N VAL A 33 7.24 -0.32 -11.35
CA VAL A 33 8.34 0.21 -10.50
C VAL A 33 9.65 -0.56 -10.73
N GLY A 34 9.56 -1.85 -11.06
CA GLY A 34 10.72 -2.67 -11.40
C GLY A 34 11.71 -2.86 -10.25
N SER A 35 13.00 -2.92 -10.56
CA SER A 35 14.09 -3.24 -9.63
C SER A 35 14.35 -2.19 -8.54
N ALA A 36 13.71 -1.02 -8.62
CA ALA A 36 13.70 -0.04 -7.55
C ALA A 36 12.92 -0.53 -6.32
N LEU A 37 11.87 -1.33 -6.53
CA LEU A 37 11.09 -1.95 -5.47
C LEU A 37 11.88 -3.14 -4.90
N LYS A 38 12.41 -2.98 -3.69
CA LYS A 38 13.23 -4.01 -3.03
C LYS A 38 12.39 -5.10 -2.39
N GLU A 39 11.22 -4.73 -1.89
CA GLU A 39 10.30 -5.63 -1.22
C GLU A 39 8.88 -5.08 -1.28
N LEU A 40 7.91 -5.99 -1.29
CA LEU A 40 6.49 -5.68 -1.20
C LEU A 40 5.83 -6.62 -0.19
N GLU A 41 5.16 -6.04 0.80
CA GLU A 41 4.36 -6.76 1.80
C GLU A 41 2.89 -6.29 1.69
N LEU A 42 1.95 -7.20 2.00
CA LEU A 42 0.51 -6.90 2.11
C LEU A 42 0.02 -7.40 3.46
N ASP A 43 -0.44 -6.46 4.29
CA ASP A 43 -1.09 -6.72 5.57
C ASP A 43 -2.60 -6.52 5.42
N LEU A 44 -3.38 -7.46 5.94
CA LEU A 44 -4.84 -7.36 5.96
C LEU A 44 -5.31 -7.10 7.39
N GLY A 45 -6.20 -6.15 7.55
CA GLY A 45 -6.72 -5.75 8.86
C GLY A 45 -7.49 -6.88 9.53
N VAL A 46 -7.05 -7.28 10.73
CA VAL A 46 -7.73 -8.32 11.54
C VAL A 46 -8.48 -7.71 12.72
N GLY A 47 -7.86 -6.77 13.44
CA GLY A 47 -8.46 -6.10 14.59
C GLY A 47 -7.60 -4.97 15.14
N GLY A 48 -8.16 -4.24 16.10
CA GLY A 48 -7.49 -3.16 16.84
C GLY A 48 -6.80 -3.62 18.12
N ARG A 49 -6.67 -2.71 19.09
CA ARG A 49 -5.95 -2.96 20.34
C ARG A 49 -6.75 -3.85 21.29
N ALA A 50 -8.05 -3.62 21.43
CA ALA A 50 -8.91 -4.40 22.32
C ALA A 50 -9.55 -5.58 21.57
N PRO A 51 -9.87 -6.69 22.28
CA PRO A 51 -10.63 -7.78 21.69
C PRO A 51 -11.95 -7.29 21.09
N GLY A 52 -12.15 -7.57 19.80
CA GLY A 52 -13.34 -7.15 19.06
C GLY A 52 -13.25 -5.78 18.38
N ASP A 53 -12.20 -4.99 18.63
CA ASP A 53 -11.98 -3.75 17.88
C ASP A 53 -11.76 -4.06 16.40
N ALA A 54 -12.40 -3.28 15.53
CA ALA A 54 -12.06 -3.29 14.11
C ALA A 54 -10.62 -2.80 13.89
N ALA A 55 -9.96 -3.34 12.86
CA ALA A 55 -8.65 -2.81 12.44
C ALA A 55 -8.80 -1.35 11.97
N PRO A 56 -7.88 -0.45 12.31
CA PRO A 56 -7.92 0.94 11.84
C PRO A 56 -7.75 1.06 10.32
N TYR A 57 -7.10 0.07 9.71
CA TYR A 57 -6.90 -0.03 8.27
C TYR A 57 -7.34 -1.40 7.78
N VAL A 58 -8.08 -1.46 6.67
CA VAL A 58 -8.53 -2.73 6.09
C VAL A 58 -7.42 -3.47 5.35
N ALA A 59 -6.48 -2.71 4.78
CA ALA A 59 -5.29 -3.22 4.13
C ALA A 59 -4.15 -2.21 4.24
N ILE A 60 -2.91 -2.71 4.31
CA ILE A 60 -1.70 -1.91 4.21
C ILE A 60 -0.74 -2.59 3.24
N ALA A 61 -0.27 -1.85 2.23
CA ALA A 61 0.85 -2.29 1.41
C ALA A 61 2.12 -1.58 1.87
N HIS A 62 3.21 -2.33 2.02
CA HIS A 62 4.52 -1.78 2.36
C HIS A 62 5.51 -2.00 1.21
N LEU A 63 6.04 -0.91 0.68
CA LEU A 63 6.98 -0.91 -0.43
C LEU A 63 8.34 -0.43 0.06
N LYS A 64 9.38 -1.25 -0.05
CA LYS A 64 10.74 -0.87 0.37
C LYS A 64 11.55 -0.32 -0.80
N PHE A 65 12.25 0.79 -0.55
CA PHE A 65 13.15 1.45 -1.49
C PHE A 65 14.45 1.86 -0.79
N ASP A 66 15.53 2.06 -1.54
CA ASP A 66 16.82 2.46 -0.97
C ASP A 66 16.71 3.84 -0.28
N ASP A 67 16.02 4.78 -0.93
CA ASP A 67 15.78 6.15 -0.46
C ASP A 67 14.53 6.79 -1.12
N VAL A 68 14.22 8.04 -0.73
CA VAL A 68 13.07 8.79 -1.28
C VAL A 68 13.24 9.12 -2.76
N ALA A 69 14.46 9.39 -3.22
CA ALA A 69 14.71 9.77 -4.61
C ALA A 69 14.44 8.60 -5.57
N SER A 70 14.89 7.40 -5.21
CA SER A 70 14.63 6.15 -5.94
C SER A 70 13.14 5.82 -5.99
N PHE A 71 12.41 6.02 -4.89
CA PHE A 71 10.95 5.91 -4.88
C PHE A 71 10.30 6.90 -5.85
N GLN A 72 10.63 8.20 -5.76
CA GLN A 72 10.03 9.23 -6.60
C GLN A 72 10.32 9.00 -8.09
N ALA A 73 11.54 8.63 -8.44
CA ALA A 73 11.95 8.38 -9.82
C ALA A 73 11.26 7.16 -10.44
N ALA A 74 11.08 6.08 -9.66
CA ALA A 74 10.50 4.84 -10.16
C ALA A 74 8.96 4.78 -10.05
N PHE A 75 8.37 5.36 -9.01
CA PHE A 75 6.93 5.34 -8.76
C PHE A 75 6.22 6.55 -9.38
N GLY A 76 6.82 7.73 -9.29
CA GLY A 76 6.22 9.01 -9.70
C GLY A 76 5.65 9.02 -11.13
N PRO A 77 6.38 8.53 -12.14
CA PRO A 77 5.89 8.46 -13.53
C PRO A 77 4.61 7.62 -13.70
N HIS A 78 4.29 6.74 -12.75
CA HIS A 78 3.17 5.80 -12.81
C HIS A 78 2.07 6.11 -11.77
N ALA A 79 2.26 7.14 -10.93
CA ALA A 79 1.35 7.46 -9.82
C ALA A 79 -0.11 7.68 -10.27
N ALA A 80 -0.32 8.34 -11.41
CA ALA A 80 -1.67 8.56 -11.95
C ALA A 80 -2.34 7.26 -12.38
N THR A 81 -1.59 6.31 -12.94
CA THR A 81 -2.09 4.98 -13.31
C THR A 81 -2.52 4.21 -12.06
N PHE A 82 -1.71 4.21 -11.01
CA PHE A 82 -2.05 3.54 -9.75
C PHE A 82 -3.27 4.17 -9.07
N ALA A 83 -3.35 5.51 -9.03
CA ALA A 83 -4.48 6.22 -8.46
C ALA A 83 -5.79 5.95 -9.22
N ALA A 84 -5.74 5.88 -10.56
CA ALA A 84 -6.90 5.58 -11.39
C ALA A 84 -7.44 4.15 -11.20
N ASP A 85 -6.60 3.23 -10.75
CA ASP A 85 -6.94 1.83 -10.50
C ASP A 85 -7.66 1.60 -9.16
N VAL A 86 -7.56 2.55 -8.21
CA VAL A 86 -8.16 2.45 -6.86
C VAL A 86 -9.64 2.05 -6.92
N LYS A 87 -10.41 2.67 -7.82
CA LYS A 87 -11.85 2.42 -7.99
C LYS A 87 -12.21 0.95 -8.30
N ASN A 88 -11.24 0.16 -8.78
CA ASN A 88 -11.47 -1.24 -9.14
C ASN A 88 -11.46 -2.16 -7.91
N TYR A 89 -10.85 -1.73 -6.80
CA TYR A 89 -10.79 -2.53 -5.58
C TYR A 89 -11.25 -1.81 -4.32
N SER A 90 -11.33 -0.48 -4.28
CA SER A 90 -11.77 0.23 -3.08
C SER A 90 -12.59 1.48 -3.35
N ASN A 91 -13.42 1.83 -2.37
CA ASN A 91 -14.14 3.11 -2.31
C ASN A 91 -13.47 4.14 -1.39
N VAL A 92 -12.34 3.81 -0.77
CA VAL A 92 -11.55 4.74 0.05
C VAL A 92 -10.18 4.98 -0.58
N GLN A 93 -9.61 6.16 -0.31
CA GLN A 93 -8.25 6.50 -0.73
C GLN A 93 -7.25 5.98 0.30
N GLY A 94 -6.11 5.50 -0.18
CA GLY A 94 -5.00 5.10 0.69
C GLY A 94 -4.24 6.34 1.19
N GLU A 95 -3.87 6.33 2.46
CA GLU A 95 -2.95 7.28 3.07
C GLU A 95 -1.52 6.81 2.83
N ILE A 96 -0.64 7.72 2.41
CA ILE A 96 0.78 7.41 2.17
C ILE A 96 1.62 7.91 3.35
N GLN A 97 2.44 7.02 3.89
CA GLN A 97 3.49 7.36 4.85
C GLN A 97 4.85 6.88 4.34
N ILE A 98 5.87 7.73 4.42
CA ILE A 98 7.25 7.39 4.11
C ILE A 98 8.03 7.34 5.43
N SER A 99 8.67 6.21 5.71
CA SER A 99 9.37 5.97 6.98
C SER A 99 10.80 5.51 6.75
N ASN A 100 11.73 5.99 7.58
CA ASN A 100 13.03 5.35 7.72
C ASN A 100 12.86 4.03 8.49
N LEU A 101 13.53 2.98 8.02
CA LEU A 101 13.57 1.71 8.74
C LEU A 101 14.68 1.74 9.79
N ILE A 102 14.30 1.50 11.04
CA ILE A 102 15.21 1.27 12.16
C ILE A 102 15.10 -0.20 12.56
N THR A 103 16.21 -0.94 12.47
CA THR A 103 16.28 -2.36 12.83
C THR A 103 17.03 -2.51 14.16
N PHE A 104 16.63 -3.48 14.97
CA PHE A 104 17.24 -3.81 16.27
C PHE A 104 17.82 -5.22 16.25
#